data_AF-A0A6J3KUQ3-F1
#
_entry.id   AF-A0A6J3KUQ3-F1
#
_cell.length_a   1.000
_cell.length_b   1.000
_cell.length_c   1.000
_cell.angle_alpha   90.00
_cell.angle_beta   90.00
_cell.angle_gamma   90.00
#
_symmetry.space_group_name_H-M   'P 1'
#
loop_
_entity.id
_entity.type
_entity.pdbx_description
1 polymer ?
#
loop_
_entity_poly.entity_id
_entity_poly.type
_entity_poly.pdbx_seq_one_letter_code
_entity_poly.pdbx_strand_id
1 'polypeptide(L)'
;MLVGWGGNNGTTITAALLANKLRLTWETKNGIQKANWYGSLTQASTIRLGKGNKEEVYVPMSWMLPMVNPDDIEIDGWDISNMNLADAMQRAEVLDINLQKQLVPHMVHMKPKKSIYYPDFIASNQEKRANNIIYGTKFEQLEQLRKDIAEFKTTKNLDQVIILWTANTERFSEIIPGVNDTAENLLNAINEGHSEISPSTVFAVAAALEGCTYINGSPQNTFVPGAMELAEQHKTFISGDDFKSGQTKLKSVLVDFLVSAGIKPVSIVSYNHLGNNDGYNLSAPQQFRSKEISKSNVVDDMVQSNKILYQPGEKPDHCVVIKYVPYVGDSKRAMDEYTSEILLGGHNTIVIHNTCEDSLLASPIILDLVLLAEICSRITFKVANTKNEFTGFHSVLSILSYLCKAPLVPQGTPIVNALFRQRSAIENILRACLALPPENNILLEHKVNFKNQV
;
A
#
# COMPACT_ATOMS: atom_id res chain seq x y z
N MET A 1 -12.89 5.21 3.10
CA MET A 1 -12.70 5.82 4.42
C MET A 1 -11.30 5.53 4.93
N LEU A 2 -10.58 6.53 5.45
CA LEU A 2 -9.21 6.37 5.93
C LEU A 2 -9.14 6.28 7.45
N VAL A 3 -8.41 5.29 7.98
CA VAL A 3 -7.98 5.30 9.39
C VAL A 3 -6.66 6.07 9.48
N GLY A 4 -6.60 7.08 10.33
CA GLY A 4 -5.49 8.05 10.36
C GLY A 4 -5.66 9.17 9.33
N TRP A 5 -6.90 9.60 9.07
CA TRP A 5 -7.22 10.58 8.03
C TRP A 5 -6.53 11.95 8.24
N GLY A 6 -6.30 12.35 9.48
CA GLY A 6 -5.56 13.56 9.82
C GLY A 6 -4.03 13.38 9.76
N GLY A 7 -3.50 12.19 9.48
CA GLY A 7 -2.07 11.96 9.28
C GLY A 7 -1.52 12.62 8.00
N ASN A 8 -0.20 12.62 7.84
CA ASN A 8 0.46 13.23 6.68
C ASN A 8 -0.09 12.68 5.34
N ASN A 9 -0.22 11.36 5.22
CA ASN A 9 -0.78 10.72 4.03
C ASN A 9 -2.26 11.08 3.83
N GLY A 10 -3.07 11.01 4.89
CA GLY A 10 -4.51 11.24 4.82
C GLY A 10 -4.86 12.67 4.41
N THR A 11 -4.14 13.67 4.92
CA THR A 11 -4.31 15.07 4.50
C THR A 11 -3.80 15.29 3.08
N THR A 12 -2.67 14.68 2.72
CA THR A 12 -2.06 14.83 1.39
C THR A 12 -2.92 14.21 0.29
N ILE A 13 -3.47 13.01 0.46
CA ILE A 13 -4.37 12.41 -0.54
C ILE A 13 -5.68 13.18 -0.67
N THR A 14 -6.23 13.70 0.43
CA THR A 14 -7.43 14.55 0.41
C THR A 14 -7.18 15.84 -0.38
N ALA A 15 -6.05 16.49 -0.10
CA ALA A 15 -5.60 17.67 -0.82
C ALA A 15 -5.36 17.39 -2.32
N ALA A 16 -4.77 16.24 -2.66
CA ALA A 16 -4.51 15.84 -4.04
C ALA A 16 -5.81 15.60 -4.82
N LEU A 17 -6.81 14.95 -4.22
CA LEU A 17 -8.14 14.76 -4.82
C LEU A 17 -8.80 16.11 -5.12
N LEU A 18 -8.83 17.01 -4.12
CA LEU A 18 -9.42 18.34 -4.28
C LEU A 18 -8.68 19.19 -5.32
N ALA A 19 -7.34 19.22 -5.27
CA ALA A 19 -6.54 20.01 -6.18
C ALA A 19 -6.69 19.55 -7.64
N ASN A 20 -6.74 18.23 -7.88
CA ASN A 20 -6.97 17.69 -9.22
C ASN A 20 -8.41 17.98 -9.70
N LYS A 21 -9.43 17.73 -8.87
CA LYS A 21 -10.84 18.00 -9.18
C LYS A 21 -11.10 19.46 -9.52
N LEU A 22 -10.50 20.38 -8.76
CA LEU A 22 -10.60 21.82 -8.96
C LEU A 22 -9.62 22.35 -10.03
N ARG A 23 -8.76 21.48 -10.58
CA ARG A 23 -7.75 21.79 -11.60
C ARG A 23 -6.83 22.94 -11.18
N LEU A 24 -6.43 22.95 -9.90
CA LEU A 24 -5.66 24.03 -9.31
C LEU A 24 -4.27 24.17 -9.95
N THR A 25 -3.80 25.40 -9.98
CA THR A 25 -2.43 25.78 -10.30
C THR A 25 -1.89 26.68 -9.19
N TRP A 26 -0.60 26.62 -8.91
CA TRP A 26 0.03 27.47 -7.90
C TRP A 26 1.42 27.88 -8.34
N GLU A 27 1.80 29.11 -7.99
CA GLU A 27 3.14 29.60 -8.23
C GLU A 27 4.11 28.99 -7.21
N THR A 28 5.28 28.57 -7.70
CA THR A 28 6.43 28.20 -6.88
C THR A 28 7.62 29.04 -7.31
N LYS A 29 8.72 28.97 -6.56
CA LYS A 29 10.00 29.59 -6.98
C LYS A 29 10.50 29.12 -8.35
N ASN A 30 10.02 27.97 -8.83
CA ASN A 30 10.40 27.37 -10.11
C ASN A 30 9.35 27.57 -11.22
N GLY A 31 8.37 28.46 -11.00
CA GLY A 31 7.26 28.72 -11.91
C GLY A 31 5.95 28.08 -11.48
N ILE A 32 4.95 28.19 -12.35
CA ILE A 32 3.59 27.69 -12.11
C ILE A 32 3.58 26.16 -12.18
N GLN A 33 3.04 25.54 -11.13
CA GLN A 33 2.74 24.12 -11.07
C GLN A 33 1.24 23.87 -11.29
N LYS A 34 0.89 22.67 -11.75
CA LYS A 34 -0.48 22.22 -11.95
C LYS A 34 -0.71 20.90 -11.20
N ALA A 35 -1.89 20.76 -10.60
CA ALA A 35 -2.32 19.51 -9.98
C ALA A 35 -2.23 18.34 -10.99
N ASN A 36 -1.71 17.21 -10.53
CA ASN A 36 -1.51 16.01 -11.32
C ASN A 36 -1.49 14.77 -10.41
N TRP A 37 -1.34 13.59 -11.02
CA TRP A 37 -1.23 12.29 -10.34
C TRP A 37 0.13 11.61 -10.56
N TYR A 38 1.22 12.39 -10.68
CA TYR A 38 2.55 11.79 -10.81
C TYR A 38 2.86 10.87 -9.62
N GLY A 39 3.49 9.72 -9.92
CA GLY A 39 3.73 8.66 -8.95
C GLY A 39 2.62 7.60 -8.86
N SER A 40 1.42 7.86 -9.37
CA SER A 40 0.34 6.86 -9.48
C SER A 40 0.61 5.94 -10.67
N LEU A 41 0.56 4.63 -10.42
CA LEU A 41 0.62 3.60 -11.45
C LEU A 41 -0.59 3.69 -12.38
N THR A 42 -1.79 3.83 -11.85
CA THR A 42 -3.01 3.81 -12.66
C THR A 42 -3.19 5.09 -13.48
N GLN A 43 -2.87 6.25 -12.89
CA GLN A 43 -3.13 7.56 -13.49
C GLN A 43 -1.98 8.14 -14.30
N ALA A 44 -0.72 7.75 -14.02
CA ALA A 44 0.46 8.34 -14.63
C ALA A 44 1.42 7.32 -15.28
N SER A 45 0.99 6.07 -15.48
CA SER A 45 1.75 5.08 -16.24
C SER A 45 1.02 4.61 -17.50
N THR A 46 1.76 4.00 -18.42
CA THR A 46 1.23 3.43 -19.65
C THR A 46 1.46 1.93 -19.73
N ILE A 47 0.65 1.25 -20.54
CA ILE A 47 0.79 -0.15 -20.93
C ILE A 47 0.92 -0.21 -22.45
N ARG A 48 1.83 -1.08 -22.92
CA ARG A 48 1.93 -1.43 -24.34
C ARG A 48 0.70 -2.23 -24.76
N LEU A 49 -0.11 -1.70 -25.68
CA LEU A 49 -1.20 -2.47 -26.28
C LEU A 49 -0.67 -3.46 -27.31
N GLY A 50 0.28 -3.01 -28.13
CA GLY A 50 0.86 -3.78 -29.21
C GLY A 50 1.63 -2.87 -30.15
N LYS A 51 1.56 -3.15 -31.45
CA LYS A 51 2.28 -2.42 -32.48
C LYS A 51 1.31 -1.84 -33.50
N GLY A 52 1.52 -0.58 -33.87
CA GLY A 52 0.85 0.07 -35.01
C GLY A 52 1.61 -0.18 -36.31
N ASN A 53 1.45 0.69 -37.31
CA ASN A 53 2.10 0.51 -38.60
C ASN A 53 3.65 0.59 -38.53
N LYS A 54 4.22 1.32 -37.56
CA LYS A 54 5.68 1.50 -37.42
C LYS A 54 6.22 1.51 -35.99
N GLU A 55 5.39 1.81 -35.01
CA GLU A 55 5.82 2.04 -33.62
C GLU A 55 4.96 1.24 -32.64
N GLU A 56 5.50 1.03 -31.45
CA GLU A 56 4.74 0.46 -30.34
C GLU A 56 3.70 1.45 -29.87
N VAL A 57 2.49 0.96 -29.61
CA VAL A 57 1.38 1.77 -29.14
C VAL A 57 1.22 1.55 -27.64
N TYR A 58 1.35 2.65 -26.90
CA TYR A 58 1.15 2.70 -25.46
C TYR A 58 -0.10 3.50 -25.14
N VAL A 59 -0.88 3.04 -24.17
CA VAL A 59 -2.04 3.77 -23.63
C VAL A 59 -1.91 3.92 -22.13
N PRO A 60 -2.50 4.96 -21.52
CA PRO A 60 -2.62 5.06 -20.07
C PRO A 60 -3.21 3.78 -19.46
N MET A 61 -2.66 3.33 -18.33
CA MET A 61 -3.15 2.12 -17.66
C MET A 61 -4.64 2.22 -17.31
N SER A 62 -5.09 3.40 -16.89
CA SER A 62 -6.50 3.69 -16.60
C SER A 62 -7.44 3.56 -17.81
N TRP A 63 -6.93 3.50 -19.05
CA TRP A 63 -7.75 3.33 -20.25
C TRP A 63 -8.00 1.86 -20.59
N MET A 64 -7.32 0.93 -19.94
CA MET A 64 -7.45 -0.50 -20.25
C MET A 64 -8.83 -1.04 -19.88
N LEU A 65 -9.39 -0.58 -18.76
CA LEU A 65 -10.72 -0.96 -18.27
C LEU A 65 -11.37 0.27 -17.64
N PRO A 66 -12.72 0.32 -17.51
CA PRO A 66 -13.41 1.45 -16.91
C PRO A 66 -13.14 1.51 -15.40
N MET A 67 -12.04 2.12 -15.00
CA MET A 67 -11.69 2.40 -13.60
C MET A 67 -12.45 3.62 -13.07
N VAL A 68 -12.70 3.67 -11.76
CA VAL A 68 -13.24 4.87 -11.10
C VAL A 68 -12.36 6.09 -11.41
N ASN A 69 -13.00 7.21 -11.77
CA ASN A 69 -12.30 8.48 -11.92
C ASN A 69 -11.98 9.02 -10.51
N PRO A 70 -10.73 9.42 -10.21
CA PRO A 70 -10.37 10.00 -8.92
C PRO A 70 -11.27 11.18 -8.48
N ASP A 71 -11.82 11.95 -9.42
CA ASP A 71 -12.72 13.08 -9.11
C ASP A 71 -14.05 12.66 -8.47
N ASP A 72 -14.44 11.39 -8.63
CA ASP A 72 -15.68 10.79 -8.12
C ASP A 72 -15.50 10.13 -6.73
N ILE A 73 -14.27 10.14 -6.19
CA ILE A 73 -13.98 9.56 -4.87
C ILE A 73 -14.45 10.50 -3.76
N GLU A 74 -15.39 10.03 -2.95
CA GLU A 74 -15.75 10.66 -1.67
C GLU A 74 -14.84 10.14 -0.55
N ILE A 75 -14.29 11.05 0.24
CA ILE A 75 -13.35 10.75 1.32
C ILE A 75 -13.90 11.18 2.69
N ASP A 76 -13.78 10.27 3.65
CA ASP A 76 -14.11 10.43 5.07
C ASP A 76 -13.19 9.51 5.86
N GLY A 77 -13.19 9.56 7.18
CA GLY A 77 -12.33 8.71 7.98
C GLY A 77 -12.25 9.08 9.45
N TRP A 78 -11.33 8.40 10.13
CA TRP A 78 -11.13 8.47 11.56
C TRP A 78 -9.71 8.94 11.87
N ASP A 79 -9.53 9.65 12.98
CA ASP A 79 -8.23 9.94 13.55
C ASP A 79 -8.38 10.10 15.06
N ILE A 80 -7.36 9.67 15.81
CA ILE A 80 -7.29 9.87 17.27
C ILE A 80 -7.14 11.35 17.63
N SER A 81 -6.79 12.22 16.67
CA SER A 81 -6.78 13.68 16.76
C SER A 81 -8.02 14.29 16.11
N ASN A 82 -8.66 15.25 16.78
CA ASN A 82 -9.82 15.99 16.26
C ASN A 82 -9.45 17.18 15.34
N MET A 83 -8.17 17.32 14.98
CA MET A 83 -7.69 18.39 14.11
C MET A 83 -8.36 18.31 12.73
N ASN A 84 -8.88 19.43 12.25
CA ASN A 84 -9.45 19.50 10.89
C ASN A 84 -8.34 19.34 9.85
N LEU A 85 -8.71 19.01 8.61
CA LEU A 85 -7.72 18.70 7.59
C LEU A 85 -6.91 19.90 7.09
N ALA A 86 -7.40 21.14 7.23
CA ALA A 86 -6.58 22.31 6.88
C ALA A 86 -5.42 22.49 7.87
N ASP A 87 -5.71 22.42 9.18
CA ASP A 87 -4.67 22.49 10.22
C ASP A 87 -3.75 21.26 10.17
N ALA A 88 -4.31 20.09 9.87
CA ALA A 88 -3.52 18.87 9.74
C ALA A 88 -2.63 18.87 8.48
N MET A 89 -3.07 19.49 7.38
CA MET A 89 -2.24 19.75 6.19
C MET A 89 -1.08 20.69 6.53
N GLN A 90 -1.34 21.76 7.29
CA GLN A 90 -0.28 22.65 7.77
C GLN A 90 0.71 21.92 8.66
N ARG A 91 0.24 21.14 9.65
CA ARG A 91 1.08 20.31 10.54
C ARG A 91 1.93 19.30 9.77
N ALA A 92 1.41 18.76 8.68
CA ALA A 92 2.11 17.73 7.91
C ALA A 92 3.31 18.30 7.13
N GLU A 93 3.31 19.60 6.82
CA GLU A 93 4.40 20.31 6.12
C GLU A 93 4.82 19.65 4.78
N VAL A 94 3.86 19.03 4.08
CA VAL A 94 4.11 18.30 2.82
C VAL A 94 3.95 19.21 1.59
N LEU A 95 2.86 19.97 1.54
CA LEU A 95 2.44 20.70 0.34
C LEU A 95 3.03 22.11 0.30
N ASP A 96 3.22 22.64 -0.91
CA ASP A 96 3.61 24.04 -1.10
C ASP A 96 2.59 25.00 -0.45
N ILE A 97 3.07 26.04 0.21
CA ILE A 97 2.25 26.99 0.98
C ILE A 97 1.19 27.66 0.09
N ASN A 98 1.48 27.95 -1.17
CA ASN A 98 0.52 28.58 -2.07
C ASN A 98 -0.61 27.62 -2.46
N LEU A 99 -0.32 26.32 -2.56
CA LEU A 99 -1.36 25.30 -2.70
C LEU A 99 -2.17 25.15 -1.41
N GLN A 100 -1.51 25.11 -0.24
CA GLN A 100 -2.20 25.03 1.04
C GLN A 100 -3.22 26.17 1.21
N LYS A 101 -2.82 27.42 0.93
CA LYS A 101 -3.72 28.59 1.01
C LYS A 101 -4.98 28.44 0.15
N GLN A 102 -4.86 27.87 -1.05
CA GLN A 102 -6.01 27.62 -1.94
C GLN A 102 -6.91 26.50 -1.42
N LEU A 103 -6.36 25.51 -0.71
CA LEU A 103 -7.09 24.35 -0.20
C LEU A 103 -7.73 24.57 1.17
N VAL A 104 -7.25 25.53 1.98
CA VAL A 104 -7.79 25.83 3.32
C VAL A 104 -9.32 25.98 3.32
N PRO A 105 -9.96 26.77 2.43
CA PRO A 105 -11.41 26.92 2.41
C PRO A 105 -12.19 25.61 2.19
N HIS A 106 -11.57 24.64 1.53
CA HIS A 106 -12.17 23.33 1.23
C HIS A 106 -11.94 22.31 2.35
N MET A 107 -10.80 22.38 3.04
CA MET A 107 -10.37 21.37 4.01
C MET A 107 -10.68 21.72 5.47
N VAL A 108 -10.94 23.00 5.80
CA VAL A 108 -11.16 23.45 7.19
C VAL A 108 -12.43 22.84 7.83
N HIS A 109 -13.42 22.49 7.01
CA HIS A 109 -14.66 21.87 7.47
C HIS A 109 -14.61 20.34 7.52
N MET A 110 -13.54 19.74 7.00
CA MET A 110 -13.34 18.29 7.00
C MET A 110 -12.69 17.89 8.33
N LYS A 111 -13.43 17.19 9.18
CA LYS A 111 -12.98 16.74 10.51
C LYS A 111 -13.03 15.22 10.62
N PRO A 112 -11.97 14.56 11.10
CA PRO A 112 -12.01 13.12 11.33
C PRO A 112 -13.05 12.73 12.38
N LYS A 113 -13.73 11.61 12.13
CA LYS A 113 -14.52 10.91 13.14
C LYS A 113 -13.62 10.42 14.28
N LYS A 114 -14.22 10.14 15.43
CA LYS A 114 -13.53 9.58 16.60
C LYS A 114 -12.97 8.20 16.27
N SER A 115 -11.74 7.90 16.66
CA SER A 115 -11.10 6.60 16.40
C SER A 115 -10.96 5.76 17.66
N ILE A 116 -10.68 4.47 17.49
CA ILE A 116 -10.19 3.59 18.55
C ILE A 116 -8.75 3.97 18.91
N TYR A 117 -8.40 3.95 20.19
CA TYR A 117 -7.05 4.15 20.69
C TYR A 117 -6.75 3.18 21.84
N TYR A 118 -5.84 2.23 21.60
CA TYR A 118 -5.27 1.35 22.61
C TYR A 118 -3.79 1.75 22.80
N PRO A 119 -3.42 2.37 23.94
CA PRO A 119 -2.08 2.96 24.13
C PRO A 119 -0.91 1.99 23.98
N ASP A 120 -1.12 0.70 24.22
CA ASP A 120 -0.09 -0.34 24.15
C ASP A 120 0.27 -0.75 22.73
N PHE A 121 -0.56 -0.44 21.73
CA PHE A 121 -0.31 -0.83 20.34
C PHE A 121 0.58 0.15 19.59
N ILE A 122 0.62 1.43 19.97
CA ILE A 122 1.43 2.47 19.31
C ILE A 122 2.45 3.06 20.28
N ALA A 123 3.34 3.93 19.79
CA ALA A 123 4.33 4.54 20.65
C ALA A 123 3.65 5.43 21.72
N SER A 124 4.11 5.35 22.97
CA SER A 124 3.57 6.16 24.09
C SER A 124 3.64 7.67 23.84
N ASN A 125 4.55 8.11 22.96
CA ASN A 125 4.68 9.50 22.54
C ASN A 125 3.48 10.03 21.73
N GLN A 126 2.53 9.17 21.35
CA GLN A 126 1.29 9.54 20.68
C GLN A 126 0.17 9.95 21.66
N GLU A 127 0.34 9.74 22.98
CA GLU A 127 -0.69 10.00 23.99
C GLU A 127 -1.27 11.42 23.92
N LYS A 128 -0.41 12.44 23.78
CA LYS A 128 -0.84 13.84 23.70
C LYS A 128 -1.65 14.18 22.44
N ARG A 129 -1.54 13.35 21.39
CA ARG A 129 -2.27 13.51 20.13
C ARG A 129 -3.70 12.95 20.23
N ALA A 130 -3.92 11.97 21.12
CA ALA A 130 -5.19 11.27 21.29
C ALA A 130 -6.22 12.11 22.07
N ASN A 131 -7.06 12.86 21.36
CA ASN A 131 -8.14 13.67 21.93
C ASN A 131 -9.52 13.44 21.26
N ASN A 132 -9.62 12.45 20.37
CA ASN A 132 -10.81 12.17 19.56
C ASN A 132 -11.12 10.66 19.55
N ILE A 133 -11.50 10.14 20.71
CA ILE A 133 -11.54 8.69 20.96
C ILE A 133 -12.98 8.17 21.08
N ILE A 134 -13.23 6.98 20.53
CA ILE A 134 -14.42 6.17 20.83
C ILE A 134 -14.15 5.43 22.14
N TYR A 135 -14.93 5.74 23.18
CA TYR A 135 -14.85 5.07 24.47
C TYR A 135 -15.81 3.87 24.52
N GLY A 136 -15.58 2.95 25.46
CA GLY A 136 -16.37 1.75 25.64
C GLY A 136 -15.54 0.47 25.55
N THR A 137 -16.21 -0.66 25.60
CA THR A 137 -15.62 -1.98 25.33
C THR A 137 -15.21 -2.11 23.86
N LYS A 138 -14.36 -3.09 23.53
CA LYS A 138 -13.96 -3.31 22.13
C LYS A 138 -15.15 -3.68 21.24
N PHE A 139 -16.15 -4.35 21.79
CA PHE A 139 -17.42 -4.61 21.11
C PHE A 139 -18.23 -3.34 20.82
N GLU A 140 -18.38 -2.45 21.80
CA GLU A 140 -19.06 -1.15 21.58
C GLU A 140 -18.32 -0.28 20.55
N GLN A 141 -16.99 -0.33 20.57
CA GLN A 141 -16.16 0.33 19.57
C GLN A 141 -16.34 -0.27 18.18
N LEU A 142 -16.37 -1.60 18.05
CA LEU A 142 -16.69 -2.30 16.80
C LEU A 142 -18.03 -1.85 16.23
N GLU A 143 -19.08 -1.86 17.04
CA GLU A 143 -20.42 -1.46 16.62
C GLU A 143 -20.49 0.01 16.19
N GLN A 144 -19.76 0.91 16.88
CA GLN A 144 -19.65 2.30 16.45
C GLN A 144 -18.95 2.44 15.10
N LEU A 145 -17.88 1.68 14.84
CA LEU A 145 -17.21 1.70 13.53
C LEU A 145 -18.13 1.20 12.40
N ARG A 146 -18.88 0.12 12.66
CA ARG A 146 -19.86 -0.41 11.71
C ARG A 146 -20.94 0.62 11.37
N LYS A 147 -21.45 1.30 12.41
CA LYS A 147 -22.39 2.41 12.24
C LYS A 147 -21.79 3.55 11.41
N ASP A 148 -20.56 3.96 11.68
CA ASP A 148 -19.88 5.02 10.92
C ASP A 148 -19.75 4.66 9.43
N ILE A 149 -19.43 3.40 9.11
CA ILE A 149 -19.34 2.89 7.72
C ILE A 149 -20.70 2.94 7.04
N ALA A 150 -21.75 2.42 7.70
CA ALA A 150 -23.10 2.40 7.16
C ALA A 150 -23.67 3.82 6.96
N GLU A 151 -23.45 4.73 7.90
CA GLU A 151 -23.85 6.13 7.80
C GLU A 151 -23.14 6.85 6.65
N PHE A 152 -21.84 6.63 6.47
CA PHE A 152 -21.10 7.20 5.35
C PHE A 152 -21.65 6.69 4.01
N LYS A 153 -21.83 5.37 3.88
CA LYS A 153 -22.37 4.75 2.67
C LYS A 153 -23.74 5.31 2.29
N THR A 154 -24.65 5.41 3.26
CA THR A 154 -26.02 5.87 3.04
C THR A 154 -26.11 7.37 2.79
N THR A 155 -25.43 8.20 3.61
CA THR A 155 -25.48 9.67 3.52
C THR A 155 -24.91 10.18 2.20
N LYS A 156 -23.89 9.50 1.67
CA LYS A 156 -23.24 9.86 0.40
C LYS A 156 -23.77 9.08 -0.81
N ASN A 157 -24.75 8.18 -0.60
CA ASN A 157 -25.31 7.31 -1.63
C ASN A 157 -24.23 6.56 -2.43
N LEU A 158 -23.34 5.87 -1.72
CA LEU A 158 -22.18 5.18 -2.29
C LEU A 158 -22.49 3.72 -2.61
N ASP A 159 -22.07 3.28 -3.80
CA ASP A 159 -22.18 1.87 -4.20
C ASP A 159 -21.24 0.98 -3.36
N GLN A 160 -19.99 1.44 -3.19
CA GLN A 160 -18.92 0.71 -2.52
C GLN A 160 -18.19 1.60 -1.52
N VAL A 161 -17.75 1.03 -0.41
CA VAL A 161 -16.85 1.66 0.57
C VAL A 161 -15.60 0.79 0.71
N ILE A 162 -14.44 1.43 0.65
CA ILE A 162 -13.13 0.81 0.91
C ILE A 162 -12.54 1.46 2.15
N ILE A 163 -12.14 0.66 3.13
CA ILE A 163 -11.46 1.10 4.34
C ILE A 163 -9.96 0.92 4.10
N LEU A 164 -9.17 1.95 4.39
CA LEU A 164 -7.72 1.88 4.27
C LEU A 164 -7.05 2.42 5.53
N TRP A 165 -6.16 1.61 6.10
CA TRP A 165 -5.34 1.99 7.24
C TRP A 165 -4.11 2.78 6.78
N THR A 166 -4.02 4.03 7.19
CA THR A 166 -2.83 4.88 7.03
C THR A 166 -2.48 5.60 8.34
N ALA A 167 -2.90 5.04 9.48
CA ALA A 167 -2.57 5.53 10.81
C ALA A 167 -1.17 5.06 11.25
N ASN A 168 -0.81 5.41 12.47
CA ASN A 168 0.44 4.99 13.10
C ASN A 168 0.67 3.47 12.93
N THR A 169 1.95 3.11 12.75
CA THR A 169 2.37 1.71 12.79
C THR A 169 2.12 1.16 14.18
N GLU A 170 1.39 0.05 14.28
CA GLU A 170 1.20 -0.68 15.52
C GLU A 170 2.35 -1.69 15.74
N ARG A 171 2.53 -2.14 16.99
CA ARG A 171 3.27 -3.37 17.28
C ARG A 171 2.55 -4.57 16.69
N PHE A 172 3.23 -5.71 16.58
CA PHE A 172 2.57 -6.96 16.23
C PHE A 172 1.68 -7.46 17.38
N SER A 173 0.54 -8.03 17.01
CA SER A 173 -0.25 -8.90 17.88
C SER A 173 0.35 -10.30 17.92
N GLU A 174 0.32 -10.96 19.06
CA GLU A 174 0.62 -12.40 19.14
C GLU A 174 -0.49 -13.22 18.49
N ILE A 175 -0.12 -14.31 17.82
CA ILE A 175 -1.09 -15.28 17.27
C ILE A 175 -1.29 -16.38 18.32
N ILE A 176 -2.48 -16.43 18.90
CA ILE A 176 -2.80 -17.27 20.06
C ILE A 176 -3.98 -18.19 19.70
N PRO A 177 -3.79 -19.52 19.77
CA PRO A 177 -4.88 -20.48 19.60
C PRO A 177 -6.03 -20.23 20.59
N GLY A 178 -7.28 -20.29 20.13
CA GLY A 178 -8.45 -19.97 20.94
C GLY A 178 -8.76 -18.47 21.09
N VAL A 179 -7.95 -17.58 20.49
CA VAL A 179 -8.14 -16.12 20.61
C VAL A 179 -8.29 -15.45 19.24
N ASN A 180 -7.32 -15.60 18.34
CA ASN A 180 -7.33 -14.91 17.04
C ASN A 180 -6.91 -15.83 15.88
N ASP A 181 -7.01 -17.14 16.10
CA ASP A 181 -6.71 -18.21 15.17
C ASP A 181 -7.88 -18.56 14.24
N THR A 182 -9.12 -18.30 14.66
CA THR A 182 -10.34 -18.50 13.85
C THR A 182 -11.26 -17.29 13.88
N ALA A 183 -12.16 -17.17 12.90
CA ALA A 183 -13.13 -16.08 12.84
C ALA A 183 -14.03 -16.01 14.08
N GLU A 184 -14.49 -17.17 14.57
CA GLU A 184 -15.33 -17.28 15.77
C GLU A 184 -14.56 -16.85 17.02
N ASN A 185 -13.34 -17.36 17.21
CA ASN A 185 -12.51 -17.00 18.36
C ASN A 185 -12.19 -15.51 18.35
N LEU A 186 -11.89 -14.93 17.18
CA LEU A 186 -11.60 -13.51 17.04
C LEU A 186 -12.79 -12.63 17.47
N LEU A 187 -14.01 -12.97 17.06
CA LEU A 187 -15.22 -12.24 17.47
C LEU A 187 -15.46 -12.37 18.97
N ASN A 188 -15.28 -13.56 19.55
CA ASN A 188 -15.38 -13.77 20.99
C ASN A 188 -14.32 -12.97 21.76
N ALA A 189 -13.07 -12.94 21.28
CA ALA A 189 -11.98 -12.18 21.89
C ALA A 189 -12.22 -10.66 21.84
N ILE A 190 -12.88 -10.15 20.80
CA ILE A 190 -13.36 -8.75 20.77
C ILE A 190 -14.40 -8.51 21.85
N ASN A 191 -15.38 -9.41 21.98
CA ASN A 191 -16.44 -9.30 22.98
C ASN A 191 -15.91 -9.34 24.42
N GLU A 192 -14.91 -10.19 24.68
CA GLU A 192 -14.25 -10.31 25.98
C GLU A 192 -13.20 -9.20 26.25
N GLY A 193 -12.86 -8.40 25.24
CA GLY A 193 -11.89 -7.31 25.37
C GLY A 193 -10.43 -7.77 25.47
N HIS A 194 -10.09 -8.91 24.87
CA HIS A 194 -8.75 -9.53 24.96
C HIS A 194 -7.64 -8.57 24.52
N SER A 195 -6.52 -8.53 25.25
CA SER A 195 -5.44 -7.53 25.08
C SER A 195 -4.79 -7.57 23.69
N GLU A 196 -4.59 -8.75 23.11
CA GLU A 196 -3.95 -8.91 21.79
C GLU A 196 -4.82 -8.54 20.57
N ILE A 197 -6.04 -8.04 20.80
CA ILE A 197 -6.87 -7.47 19.73
C ILE A 197 -6.49 -6.00 19.51
N SER A 198 -5.80 -5.71 18.42
CA SER A 198 -5.37 -4.36 18.07
C SER A 198 -6.54 -3.50 17.53
N PRO A 199 -6.42 -2.16 17.56
CA PRO A 199 -7.38 -1.29 16.87
C PRO A 199 -7.52 -1.64 15.39
N SER A 200 -6.40 -1.87 14.67
CA SER A 200 -6.47 -2.23 13.25
C SER A 200 -7.24 -3.54 12.99
N THR A 201 -7.16 -4.51 13.89
CA THR A 201 -7.95 -5.75 13.80
C THR A 201 -9.44 -5.47 13.99
N VAL A 202 -9.83 -4.59 14.92
CA VAL A 202 -11.24 -4.20 15.09
C VAL A 202 -11.78 -3.49 13.84
N PHE A 203 -10.98 -2.62 13.20
CA PHE A 203 -11.36 -2.00 11.93
C PHE A 203 -11.49 -3.02 10.78
N ALA A 204 -10.59 -4.00 10.70
CA ALA A 204 -10.66 -5.06 9.70
C ALA A 204 -11.93 -5.92 9.88
N VAL A 205 -12.29 -6.26 11.12
CA VAL A 205 -13.53 -6.96 11.45
C VAL A 205 -14.75 -6.11 11.12
N ALA A 206 -14.76 -4.82 11.47
CA ALA A 206 -15.85 -3.90 11.10
C ALA A 206 -16.06 -3.84 9.58
N ALA A 207 -14.97 -3.76 8.81
CA ALA A 207 -15.03 -3.74 7.35
C ALA A 207 -15.61 -5.04 6.79
N ALA A 208 -15.16 -6.21 7.28
CA ALA A 208 -15.68 -7.50 6.83
C ALA A 208 -17.19 -7.64 7.11
N LEU A 209 -17.63 -7.27 8.33
CA LEU A 209 -19.04 -7.34 8.73
C LEU A 209 -19.95 -6.38 7.93
N GLU A 210 -19.41 -5.24 7.49
CA GLU A 210 -20.12 -4.27 6.62
C GLU A 210 -19.92 -4.55 5.11
N GLY A 211 -19.35 -5.70 4.74
CA GLY A 211 -19.19 -6.07 3.32
C GLY A 211 -18.20 -5.18 2.57
N CYS A 212 -17.25 -4.55 3.26
CA CYS A 212 -16.33 -3.57 2.72
C CYS A 212 -14.91 -4.15 2.56
N THR A 213 -14.19 -3.68 1.54
CA THR A 213 -12.77 -4.02 1.37
C THR A 213 -11.93 -3.32 2.45
N TYR A 214 -10.95 -4.01 3.03
CA TYR A 214 -10.01 -3.45 3.99
C TYR A 214 -8.55 -3.56 3.51
N ILE A 215 -7.84 -2.43 3.48
CA ILE A 215 -6.45 -2.36 3.02
C ILE A 215 -5.55 -1.87 4.15
N ASN A 216 -4.55 -2.67 4.52
CA ASN A 216 -3.55 -2.31 5.51
C ASN A 216 -2.34 -1.63 4.84
N GLY A 217 -2.23 -0.31 5.02
CA GLY A 217 -1.11 0.48 4.53
C GLY A 217 0.11 0.52 5.46
N SER A 218 0.05 -0.15 6.61
CA SER A 218 1.08 -0.16 7.66
C SER A 218 1.61 -1.59 7.87
N PRO A 219 2.73 -1.78 8.60
CA PRO A 219 3.42 -3.07 8.62
C PRO A 219 2.94 -4.05 9.70
N GLN A 220 2.05 -3.65 10.61
CA GLN A 220 1.56 -4.57 11.64
C GLN A 220 0.75 -5.73 11.04
N ASN A 221 0.72 -6.87 11.74
CA ASN A 221 0.02 -8.08 11.33
C ASN A 221 -1.49 -8.04 11.62
N THR A 222 -2.19 -7.01 11.13
CA THR A 222 -3.64 -6.84 11.29
C THR A 222 -4.42 -8.09 10.87
N PHE A 223 -4.00 -8.74 9.78
CA PHE A 223 -4.62 -9.93 9.23
C PHE A 223 -4.17 -11.20 9.94
N VAL A 224 -4.47 -11.29 11.24
CA VAL A 224 -4.40 -12.54 12.00
C VAL A 224 -5.27 -13.63 11.35
N PRO A 225 -5.00 -14.93 11.58
CA PRO A 225 -5.74 -16.02 10.90
C PRO A 225 -7.27 -15.88 10.98
N GLY A 226 -7.81 -15.52 12.14
CA GLY A 226 -9.25 -15.30 12.28
C GLY A 226 -9.80 -14.13 11.47
N ALA A 227 -9.00 -13.08 11.23
CA ALA A 227 -9.42 -11.94 10.41
C ALA A 227 -9.41 -12.29 8.91
N MET A 228 -8.46 -13.12 8.47
CA MET A 228 -8.44 -13.66 7.11
C MET A 228 -9.63 -14.59 6.86
N GLU A 229 -9.89 -15.51 7.80
CA GLU A 229 -11.04 -16.41 7.72
C GLU A 229 -12.36 -15.63 7.69
N LEU A 230 -12.52 -14.60 8.53
CA LEU A 230 -13.72 -13.76 8.53
C LEU A 230 -13.92 -13.05 7.19
N ALA A 231 -12.86 -12.53 6.58
CA ALA A 231 -12.94 -11.90 5.26
C ALA A 231 -13.34 -12.89 4.14
N GLU A 232 -12.93 -14.16 4.26
CA GLU A 232 -13.36 -15.24 3.36
C GLU A 232 -14.85 -15.59 3.55
N GLN A 233 -15.29 -15.73 4.80
CA GLN A 233 -16.70 -15.98 5.14
C GLN A 233 -17.63 -14.89 4.60
N HIS A 234 -17.23 -13.63 4.73
CA HIS A 234 -17.99 -12.46 4.27
C HIS A 234 -17.76 -12.11 2.79
N LYS A 235 -16.88 -12.83 2.09
CA LYS A 235 -16.51 -12.57 0.68
C LYS A 235 -16.06 -11.12 0.45
N THR A 236 -15.35 -10.54 1.43
CA THR A 236 -14.79 -9.20 1.36
C THR A 236 -13.30 -9.26 1.08
N PHE A 237 -12.78 -8.27 0.36
CA PHE A 237 -11.35 -8.22 0.09
C PHE A 237 -10.54 -7.65 1.24
N ILE A 238 -9.36 -8.23 1.41
CA ILE A 238 -8.29 -7.75 2.26
C ILE A 238 -6.98 -7.67 1.48
N SER A 239 -6.16 -6.68 1.79
CA SER A 239 -4.85 -6.51 1.18
C SER A 239 -3.91 -5.73 2.09
N GLY A 240 -2.61 -5.93 1.90
CA GLY A 240 -1.55 -5.32 2.66
C GLY A 240 -0.25 -6.10 2.41
N ASP A 241 0.82 -5.91 3.17
CA ASP A 241 0.99 -4.95 4.25
C ASP A 241 2.10 -3.94 3.90
N ASP A 242 1.99 -2.73 4.48
CA ASP A 242 2.90 -1.60 4.39
C ASP A 242 3.10 -1.02 2.97
N PHE A 243 2.86 0.28 2.76
CA PHE A 243 3.02 0.91 1.44
C PHE A 243 4.42 0.76 0.86
N LYS A 244 4.55 0.22 -0.35
CA LYS A 244 5.84 0.13 -1.04
C LYS A 244 6.20 1.44 -1.75
N SER A 245 6.62 2.42 -0.96
CA SER A 245 7.17 3.70 -1.43
C SER A 245 8.69 3.63 -1.72
N GLY A 246 9.29 4.80 -1.95
CA GLY A 246 10.69 5.06 -2.35
C GLY A 246 11.71 3.92 -2.20
N GLN A 247 12.32 3.75 -1.01
CA GLN A 247 13.47 2.87 -0.81
C GLN A 247 13.17 1.40 -1.12
N THR A 248 12.11 0.84 -0.53
CA THR A 248 11.78 -0.58 -0.71
C THR A 248 11.33 -0.88 -2.14
N LYS A 249 10.62 0.06 -2.78
CA LYS A 249 10.25 -0.05 -4.19
C LYS A 249 11.50 -0.16 -5.08
N LEU A 250 12.49 0.72 -4.87
CA LEU A 250 13.76 0.66 -5.60
C LEU A 250 14.56 -0.62 -5.30
N LYS A 251 14.62 -1.05 -4.03
CA LYS A 251 15.28 -2.30 -3.63
C LYS A 251 14.71 -3.51 -4.37
N SER A 252 13.39 -3.61 -4.45
CA SER A 252 12.70 -4.71 -5.15
C SER A 252 12.93 -4.72 -6.67
N VAL A 253 13.41 -3.62 -7.25
CA VAL A 253 13.88 -3.55 -8.65
C VAL A 253 15.36 -3.92 -8.73
N LEU A 254 16.18 -3.35 -7.86
CA LEU A 254 17.63 -3.50 -7.94
C LEU A 254 18.08 -4.94 -7.66
N VAL A 255 17.50 -5.60 -6.64
CA VAL A 255 17.87 -6.98 -6.31
C VAL A 255 17.42 -7.94 -7.41
N ASP A 256 16.23 -7.75 -7.96
CA ASP A 256 15.73 -8.51 -9.12
C ASP A 256 16.67 -8.35 -10.33
N PHE A 257 17.10 -7.12 -10.63
CA PHE A 257 18.09 -6.84 -11.68
C PHE A 257 19.43 -7.55 -11.42
N LEU A 258 20.01 -7.39 -10.23
CA LEU A 258 21.34 -7.95 -9.91
C LEU A 258 21.33 -9.48 -10.03
N VAL A 259 20.36 -10.14 -9.38
CA VAL A 259 20.24 -11.61 -9.41
C VAL A 259 19.94 -12.11 -10.82
N SER A 260 19.07 -11.43 -11.57
CA SER A 260 18.75 -11.79 -12.96
C SER A 260 19.95 -11.61 -13.90
N ALA A 261 20.86 -10.69 -13.59
CA ALA A 261 22.11 -10.47 -14.32
C ALA A 261 23.23 -11.44 -13.92
N GLY A 262 22.98 -12.38 -13.00
CA GLY A 262 23.99 -13.31 -12.50
C GLY A 262 25.00 -12.68 -11.54
N ILE A 263 24.67 -11.53 -10.95
CA ILE A 263 25.45 -10.86 -9.91
C ILE A 263 24.90 -11.30 -8.55
N LYS A 264 25.77 -11.62 -7.59
CA LYS A 264 25.37 -12.15 -6.28
C LYS A 264 25.45 -11.09 -5.20
N PRO A 265 24.35 -10.39 -4.86
CA PRO A 265 24.30 -9.59 -3.64
C PRO A 265 24.70 -10.42 -2.41
N VAL A 266 25.68 -9.94 -1.65
CA VAL A 266 26.14 -10.58 -0.41
C VAL A 266 25.96 -9.67 0.81
N SER A 267 25.80 -8.36 0.61
CA SER A 267 25.44 -7.43 1.69
C SER A 267 24.51 -6.32 1.17
N ILE A 268 23.45 -6.06 1.93
CA ILE A 268 22.46 -5.02 1.67
C ILE A 268 22.26 -4.25 2.97
N VAL A 269 22.69 -3.00 3.03
CA VAL A 269 22.50 -2.16 4.21
C VAL A 269 21.63 -0.96 3.86
N SER A 270 20.50 -0.81 4.55
CA SER A 270 19.47 0.19 4.26
C SER A 270 19.22 1.10 5.45
N TYR A 271 19.81 2.29 5.42
CA TYR A 271 19.63 3.32 6.43
C TYR A 271 18.52 4.30 6.03
N ASN A 272 17.79 4.79 7.02
CA ASN A 272 16.73 5.78 6.81
C ASN A 272 16.65 6.75 7.98
N HIS A 273 16.35 8.02 7.69
CA HIS A 273 15.88 8.95 8.70
C HIS A 273 14.81 9.90 8.17
N LEU A 274 13.87 10.26 9.05
CA LEU A 274 12.71 11.12 8.77
C LEU A 274 12.26 11.83 10.05
N GLY A 275 11.61 12.98 9.90
CA GLY A 275 11.23 13.89 10.99
C GLY A 275 9.72 14.07 11.17
N ASN A 276 8.89 13.42 10.36
CA ASN A 276 7.44 13.43 10.48
C ASN A 276 6.94 12.50 11.61
N ASN A 277 5.62 12.46 11.83
CA ASN A 277 5.02 11.66 12.89
C ASN A 277 5.19 10.14 12.71
N ASP A 278 5.40 9.67 11.46
CA ASP A 278 5.74 8.26 11.22
C ASP A 278 7.12 7.95 11.85
N GLY A 279 8.14 8.75 11.54
CA GLY A 279 9.44 8.64 12.20
C GLY A 279 9.38 8.75 13.72
N TYR A 280 8.53 9.64 14.24
CA TYR A 280 8.35 9.82 15.69
C TYR A 280 7.73 8.59 16.35
N ASN A 281 6.75 7.96 15.72
CA ASN A 281 6.16 6.71 16.23
C ASN A 281 7.15 5.53 16.11
N LEU A 282 7.88 5.44 14.99
CA LEU A 282 8.87 4.40 14.74
C LEU A 282 10.15 4.54 15.58
N SER A 283 10.28 5.59 16.40
CA SER A 283 11.38 5.68 17.37
C SER A 283 11.24 4.67 18.51
N ALA A 284 10.04 4.12 18.72
CA ALA A 284 9.78 3.07 19.71
C ALA A 284 10.13 1.67 19.15
N PRO A 285 10.86 0.81 19.90
CA PRO A 285 11.36 -0.46 19.39
C PRO A 285 10.30 -1.43 18.85
N GLN A 286 9.13 -1.52 19.50
CA GLN A 286 8.08 -2.46 19.09
C GLN A 286 7.45 -2.07 17.75
N GLN A 287 7.22 -0.77 17.52
CA GLN A 287 6.72 -0.24 16.26
C GLN A 287 7.79 -0.31 15.16
N PHE A 288 9.06 -0.06 15.50
CA PHE A 288 10.18 -0.27 14.58
C PHE A 288 10.28 -1.72 14.12
N ARG A 289 10.10 -2.70 15.01
CA ARG A 289 10.18 -4.14 14.69
C ARG A 289 9.21 -4.54 13.59
N SER A 290 7.98 -4.03 13.61
CA SER A 290 6.99 -4.23 12.54
C SER A 290 7.54 -3.79 11.17
N LYS A 291 8.14 -2.59 11.13
CA LYS A 291 8.72 -1.99 9.91
C LYS A 291 10.00 -2.69 9.46
N GLU A 292 10.79 -3.19 10.40
CA GLU A 292 12.02 -3.93 10.13
C GLU A 292 11.71 -5.24 9.38
N ILE A 293 10.75 -6.03 9.88
CA ILE A 293 10.36 -7.31 9.28
C ILE A 293 9.90 -7.11 7.82
N SER A 294 8.98 -6.19 7.57
CA SER A 294 8.44 -5.93 6.22
C SER A 294 9.49 -5.38 5.24
N LYS A 295 10.52 -4.67 5.71
CA LYS A 295 11.62 -4.16 4.87
C LYS A 295 12.70 -5.19 4.58
N SER A 296 12.88 -6.18 5.46
CA SER A 296 13.91 -7.21 5.31
C SER A 296 13.47 -8.34 4.38
N ASN A 297 12.21 -8.78 4.44
CA ASN A 297 11.75 -9.96 3.69
C ASN A 297 11.62 -9.74 2.16
N VAL A 298 11.73 -8.50 1.68
CA VAL A 298 11.49 -8.14 0.27
C VAL A 298 12.51 -8.75 -0.73
N VAL A 299 13.63 -9.30 -0.23
CA VAL A 299 14.68 -9.90 -1.06
C VAL A 299 14.66 -11.43 -1.06
N ASP A 300 13.87 -12.04 -0.18
CA ASP A 300 13.93 -13.48 0.10
C ASP A 300 13.58 -14.33 -1.12
N ASP A 301 12.53 -13.98 -1.88
CA ASP A 301 12.09 -14.72 -3.06
C ASP A 301 13.11 -14.65 -4.20
N MET A 302 13.81 -13.52 -4.35
CA MET A 302 14.86 -13.36 -5.35
C MET A 302 16.10 -14.19 -5.02
N VAL A 303 16.53 -14.19 -3.77
CA VAL A 303 17.63 -15.05 -3.30
C VAL A 303 17.29 -16.53 -3.54
N GLN A 304 16.07 -16.95 -3.19
CA GLN A 304 15.61 -18.33 -3.40
C GLN A 304 15.46 -18.72 -4.87
N SER A 305 15.24 -17.75 -5.77
CA SER A 305 15.03 -18.02 -7.20
C SER A 305 16.28 -18.53 -7.92
N ASN A 306 17.48 -18.24 -7.40
CA ASN A 306 18.75 -18.52 -8.08
C ASN A 306 19.69 -19.40 -7.25
N LYS A 307 19.53 -20.72 -7.41
CA LYS A 307 20.34 -21.75 -6.74
C LYS A 307 21.78 -21.88 -7.28
N ILE A 308 22.13 -21.14 -8.34
CA ILE A 308 23.51 -21.08 -8.86
C ILE A 308 24.31 -20.08 -8.02
N LEU A 309 23.70 -18.94 -7.67
CA LEU A 309 24.36 -17.90 -6.87
C LEU A 309 24.31 -18.23 -5.36
N TYR A 310 23.20 -18.80 -4.89
CA TYR A 310 22.96 -19.05 -3.47
C TYR A 310 22.75 -20.53 -3.18
N GLN A 311 23.47 -21.04 -2.19
CA GLN A 311 23.25 -22.38 -1.63
C GLN A 311 21.92 -22.43 -0.85
N PRO A 312 21.34 -23.62 -0.62
CA PRO A 312 20.16 -23.76 0.22
C PRO A 312 20.36 -23.13 1.61
N GLY A 313 19.55 -22.14 1.94
CA GLY A 313 19.61 -21.41 3.21
C GLY A 313 20.60 -20.26 3.25
N GLU A 314 21.40 -20.04 2.21
CA GLU A 314 22.29 -18.89 2.08
C GLU A 314 21.47 -17.60 1.85
N LYS A 315 21.83 -16.53 2.56
CA LYS A 315 21.23 -15.20 2.42
C LYS A 315 22.33 -14.14 2.47
N PRO A 316 22.16 -12.99 1.80
CA PRO A 316 23.04 -11.85 2.03
C PRO A 316 22.89 -11.34 3.47
N ASP A 317 23.94 -10.69 3.97
CA ASP A 317 23.81 -9.84 5.14
C ASP A 317 22.79 -8.74 4.82
N HIS A 318 21.77 -8.58 5.67
CA HIS A 318 20.73 -7.57 5.46
C HIS A 318 20.42 -6.82 6.74
N CYS A 319 20.72 -5.52 6.75
CA CYS A 319 20.47 -4.63 7.88
C CYS A 319 19.56 -3.46 7.48
N VAL A 320 18.56 -3.17 8.31
CA VAL A 320 17.62 -2.07 8.12
C VAL A 320 17.67 -1.14 9.33
N VAL A 321 17.87 0.15 9.09
CA VAL A 321 17.89 1.17 10.15
C VAL A 321 16.88 2.27 9.84
N ILE A 322 16.13 2.69 10.86
CA ILE A 322 15.27 3.88 10.82
C ILE A 322 15.58 4.74 12.04
N LYS A 323 15.79 6.04 11.83
CA LYS A 323 16.02 7.02 12.90
C LYS A 323 15.07 8.20 12.77
N TYR A 324 14.59 8.68 13.91
CA TYR A 324 13.83 9.91 13.98
C TYR A 324 14.79 11.11 14.01
N VAL A 325 14.68 11.97 13.00
CA VAL A 325 15.49 13.19 12.87
C VAL A 325 14.54 14.34 12.51
N PRO A 326 14.06 15.12 13.50
CA PRO A 326 12.99 16.11 13.30
C PRO A 326 13.24 17.09 12.15
N TYR A 327 14.50 17.50 11.95
CA TYR A 327 14.86 18.55 11.01
C TYR A 327 14.45 18.29 9.56
N VAL A 328 14.37 17.03 9.13
CA VAL A 328 14.04 16.70 7.73
C VAL A 328 12.53 16.62 7.46
N GLY A 329 11.68 16.72 8.48
CA GLY A 329 10.23 16.65 8.33
C GLY A 329 9.77 15.42 7.54
N ASP A 330 8.90 15.61 6.55
CA ASP A 330 8.41 14.56 5.66
C ASP A 330 9.44 14.11 4.59
N SER A 331 10.52 14.88 4.41
CA SER A 331 11.59 14.65 3.44
C SER A 331 12.58 13.58 3.91
N LYS A 332 12.08 12.36 3.99
CA LYS A 332 12.82 11.16 4.38
C LYS A 332 14.07 10.99 3.53
N ARG A 333 15.19 10.68 4.18
CA ARG A 333 16.44 10.28 3.50
C ARG A 333 16.64 8.79 3.60
N ALA A 334 16.84 8.15 2.45
CA ALA A 334 17.23 6.75 2.34
C ALA A 334 18.67 6.68 1.83
N MET A 335 19.50 5.88 2.49
CA MET A 335 20.86 5.60 2.08
C MET A 335 21.00 4.10 2.04
N ASP A 336 21.44 3.55 0.92
CA ASP A 336 21.57 2.12 0.73
C ASP A 336 22.94 1.79 0.17
N GLU A 337 23.54 0.71 0.67
CA GLU A 337 24.74 0.11 0.11
C GLU A 337 24.44 -1.34 -0.28
N TYR A 338 24.75 -1.69 -1.53
CA TYR A 338 24.67 -3.05 -2.06
C TYR A 338 26.06 -3.50 -2.43
N THR A 339 26.58 -4.52 -1.76
CA THR A 339 27.83 -5.18 -2.11
C THR A 339 27.54 -6.56 -2.67
N SER A 340 28.12 -6.86 -3.83
CA SER A 340 27.89 -8.09 -4.58
C SER A 340 29.20 -8.74 -5.00
N GLU A 341 29.23 -10.07 -4.99
CA GLU A 341 30.29 -10.87 -5.61
C GLU A 341 30.05 -10.97 -7.12
N ILE A 342 31.12 -10.86 -7.90
CA ILE A 342 31.16 -10.99 -9.35
C ILE A 342 32.29 -11.93 -9.80
N LEU A 343 32.45 -12.09 -11.12
CA LEU A 343 33.42 -12.99 -11.75
C LEU A 343 34.82 -12.93 -11.12
N LEU A 344 35.42 -14.11 -10.90
CA LEU A 344 36.81 -14.30 -10.41
C LEU A 344 37.13 -13.63 -9.05
N GLY A 345 36.14 -13.55 -8.15
CA GLY A 345 36.31 -12.98 -6.81
C GLY A 345 36.28 -11.45 -6.77
N GLY A 346 35.92 -10.81 -7.89
CA GLY A 346 35.67 -9.38 -7.94
C GLY A 346 34.45 -8.99 -7.11
N HIS A 347 34.35 -7.70 -6.79
CA HIS A 347 33.21 -7.14 -6.07
C HIS A 347 32.61 -5.96 -6.85
N ASN A 348 31.29 -5.82 -6.76
CA ASN A 348 30.55 -4.64 -7.20
C ASN A 348 29.90 -3.98 -5.99
N THR A 349 30.06 -2.67 -5.86
CA THR A 349 29.42 -1.89 -4.79
C THR A 349 28.60 -0.76 -5.40
N ILE A 350 27.33 -0.68 -5.00
CA ILE A 350 26.40 0.38 -5.39
C ILE A 350 25.99 1.13 -4.13
N VAL A 351 26.31 2.42 -4.08
CA VAL A 351 25.88 3.33 -3.00
C VAL A 351 24.79 4.25 -3.55
N ILE A 352 23.65 4.29 -2.86
CA ILE A 352 22.47 5.05 -3.28
C ILE A 352 22.12 6.05 -2.17
N HIS A 353 21.91 7.30 -2.57
CA HIS A 353 21.20 8.29 -1.75
C HIS A 353 19.88 8.62 -2.42
N ASN A 354 18.78 8.54 -1.68
CA ASN A 354 17.45 8.87 -2.15
C ASN A 354 16.76 9.84 -1.18
N THR A 355 16.41 11.03 -1.68
CA THR A 355 15.54 11.97 -0.96
C THR A 355 14.09 11.69 -1.37
N CYS A 356 13.30 11.26 -0.40
CA CYS A 356 11.92 10.82 -0.57
C CYS A 356 11.00 11.76 0.19
N GLU A 357 10.22 12.59 -0.51
CA GLU A 357 9.04 13.23 0.11
C GLU A 357 7.99 12.14 0.34
N ASP A 358 7.96 11.59 1.55
CA ASP A 358 7.36 10.26 1.80
C ASP A 358 5.85 10.27 1.56
N SER A 359 5.16 11.33 1.97
CA SER A 359 3.71 11.49 1.77
C SER A 359 3.34 11.72 0.30
N LEU A 360 4.20 12.42 -0.47
CA LEU A 360 4.00 12.60 -1.92
C LEU A 360 4.24 11.30 -2.70
N LEU A 361 5.06 10.38 -2.18
CA LEU A 361 5.22 9.04 -2.74
C LEU A 361 4.12 8.07 -2.28
N ALA A 362 3.61 8.19 -1.05
CA ALA A 362 2.60 7.30 -0.48
C ALA A 362 1.17 7.65 -0.94
N SER A 363 0.84 8.92 -1.12
CA SER A 363 -0.54 9.33 -1.49
C SER A 363 -1.00 8.74 -2.84
N PRO A 364 -0.17 8.74 -3.92
CA PRO A 364 -0.55 8.07 -5.17
C PRO A 364 -0.70 6.54 -5.01
N ILE A 365 0.05 5.92 -4.10
CA ILE A 365 -0.10 4.48 -3.78
C ILE A 365 -1.46 4.22 -3.12
N ILE A 366 -1.90 5.09 -2.21
CA ILE A 366 -3.25 5.01 -1.61
C ILE A 366 -4.31 5.06 -2.70
N LEU A 367 -4.18 5.98 -3.67
CA LEU A 367 -5.09 6.07 -4.81
C LEU A 367 -5.10 4.76 -5.62
N ASP A 368 -3.93 4.26 -6.01
CA ASP A 368 -3.83 3.05 -6.82
C ASP A 368 -4.39 1.82 -6.10
N LEU A 369 -4.19 1.69 -4.79
CA LEU A 369 -4.74 0.61 -3.98
C LEU A 369 -6.27 0.62 -4.02
N VAL A 370 -6.88 1.79 -3.85
CA VAL A 370 -8.34 1.97 -3.90
C VAL A 370 -8.88 1.65 -5.29
N LEU A 371 -8.28 2.20 -6.34
CA LEU A 371 -8.75 2.01 -7.72
C LEU A 371 -8.60 0.56 -8.19
N LEU A 372 -7.48 -0.09 -7.85
CA LEU A 372 -7.25 -1.49 -8.21
C LEU A 372 -8.14 -2.44 -7.41
N ALA A 373 -8.39 -2.17 -6.13
CA ALA A 373 -9.32 -2.94 -5.32
C ALA A 373 -10.76 -2.83 -5.85
N GLU A 374 -11.18 -1.63 -6.25
CA GLU A 374 -12.49 -1.39 -6.86
C GLU A 374 -12.66 -2.12 -8.19
N ILE A 375 -11.73 -2.00 -9.14
CA ILE A 375 -11.86 -2.73 -10.41
C ILE A 375 -11.82 -4.25 -10.20
N CYS A 376 -11.05 -4.75 -9.23
CA CYS A 376 -11.02 -6.18 -8.89
C CYS A 376 -12.36 -6.69 -8.34
N SER A 377 -13.17 -5.85 -7.69
CA SER A 377 -14.51 -6.25 -7.21
C SER A 377 -15.52 -6.49 -8.32
N ARG A 378 -15.25 -5.96 -9.52
CA ARG A 378 -16.11 -6.12 -10.70
C ARG A 378 -15.63 -7.21 -11.66
N ILE A 379 -14.43 -7.76 -11.46
CA ILE A 379 -13.89 -8.83 -12.29
C ILE A 379 -14.31 -10.19 -11.72
N THR A 380 -14.86 -11.03 -12.58
CA THR A 380 -15.21 -12.42 -12.24
C THR A 380 -14.67 -13.40 -13.28
N PHE A 381 -14.44 -14.63 -12.83
CA PHE A 381 -13.81 -15.70 -13.58
C PHE A 381 -14.67 -16.95 -13.57
N LYS A 382 -14.54 -17.75 -14.61
CA LYS A 382 -15.15 -19.07 -14.70
C LYS A 382 -14.18 -20.01 -15.41
N VAL A 383 -14.10 -21.25 -14.94
CA VAL A 383 -13.38 -22.29 -15.67
C VAL A 383 -14.13 -22.57 -16.97
N ALA A 384 -13.45 -22.39 -18.11
CA ALA A 384 -14.02 -22.62 -19.43
C ALA A 384 -14.63 -24.03 -19.55
N ASN A 385 -15.76 -24.14 -20.25
CA ASN A 385 -16.46 -25.41 -20.50
C ASN A 385 -16.94 -26.17 -19.25
N THR A 386 -17.00 -25.51 -18.09
CA THR A 386 -17.62 -26.07 -16.87
C THR A 386 -19.02 -25.49 -16.64
N LYS A 387 -19.83 -26.19 -15.84
CA LYS A 387 -21.12 -25.68 -15.35
C LYS A 387 -20.97 -24.73 -14.16
N ASN A 388 -19.73 -24.40 -13.76
CA ASN A 388 -19.47 -23.56 -12.61
C ASN A 388 -20.00 -22.14 -12.85
N GLU A 389 -20.47 -21.52 -11.77
CA GLU A 389 -20.80 -20.10 -11.73
C GLU A 389 -19.53 -19.24 -11.79
N PHE A 390 -19.71 -17.97 -12.15
CA PHE A 390 -18.64 -16.99 -12.07
C PHE A 390 -18.26 -16.73 -10.62
N THR A 391 -16.97 -16.69 -10.32
CA THR A 391 -16.42 -16.35 -9.01
C THR A 391 -15.50 -15.14 -9.11
N GLY A 392 -15.48 -14.31 -8.08
CA GLY A 392 -14.48 -13.24 -7.95
C GLY A 392 -13.09 -13.78 -7.61
N PHE A 393 -12.17 -12.85 -7.38
CA PHE A 393 -10.86 -13.16 -6.78
C PHE A 393 -11.01 -13.74 -5.36
N HIS A 394 -9.92 -14.35 -4.87
CA HIS A 394 -9.78 -14.72 -3.47
C HIS A 394 -9.87 -13.47 -2.56
N SER A 395 -10.37 -13.60 -1.33
CA SER A 395 -10.50 -12.49 -0.38
C SER A 395 -9.16 -11.78 -0.14
N VAL A 396 -8.05 -12.52 -0.05
CA VAL A 396 -6.69 -11.95 -0.09
C VAL A 396 -6.32 -11.50 -1.50
N LEU A 397 -6.37 -10.19 -1.77
CA LEU A 397 -6.08 -9.58 -3.07
C LEU A 397 -4.57 -9.37 -3.31
N SER A 398 -3.84 -10.46 -3.54
CA SER A 398 -2.39 -10.40 -3.84
C SER A 398 -2.03 -9.64 -5.12
N ILE A 399 -3.00 -9.28 -5.98
CA ILE A 399 -2.77 -8.42 -7.15
C ILE A 399 -2.23 -7.05 -6.75
N LEU A 400 -2.57 -6.58 -5.55
CA LEU A 400 -2.14 -5.30 -5.01
C LEU A 400 -0.69 -5.30 -4.49
N SER A 401 0.03 -6.43 -4.59
CA SER A 401 1.41 -6.60 -4.12
C SER A 401 2.41 -5.57 -4.69
N TYR A 402 2.14 -5.01 -5.88
CA TYR A 402 2.95 -3.92 -6.45
C TYR A 402 3.07 -2.71 -5.51
N LEU A 403 2.04 -2.50 -4.68
CA LEU A 403 1.84 -1.34 -3.82
C LEU A 403 2.16 -1.64 -2.35
N CYS A 404 2.49 -2.90 -2.01
CA CYS A 404 2.77 -3.37 -0.64
C CYS A 404 4.21 -3.91 -0.50
N LYS A 405 4.83 -3.69 0.67
CA LYS A 405 6.21 -4.11 0.96
C LYS A 405 6.27 -5.58 1.38
N ALA A 406 5.30 -6.01 2.17
CA ALA A 406 5.17 -7.38 2.65
C ALA A 406 3.81 -7.92 2.19
N PRO A 407 3.70 -8.36 0.93
CA PRO A 407 2.40 -8.68 0.37
C PRO A 407 1.72 -9.83 1.11
N LEU A 408 0.46 -9.62 1.50
CA LEU A 408 -0.42 -10.68 1.95
C LEU A 408 -0.82 -11.54 0.74
N VAL A 409 -0.72 -12.85 0.90
CA VAL A 409 -1.04 -13.82 -0.16
C VAL A 409 -1.97 -14.91 0.37
N PRO A 410 -2.80 -15.53 -0.50
CA PRO A 410 -3.62 -16.67 -0.10
C PRO A 410 -2.78 -17.79 0.52
N GLN A 411 -3.33 -18.51 1.50
CA GLN A 411 -2.61 -19.54 2.23
C GLN A 411 -2.01 -20.59 1.27
N GLY A 412 -0.73 -20.93 1.48
CA GLY A 412 -0.02 -21.91 0.66
C GLY A 412 0.48 -21.40 -0.70
N THR A 413 0.29 -20.11 -1.01
CA THR A 413 0.80 -19.50 -2.25
C THR A 413 2.13 -18.76 -2.03
N PRO A 414 3.00 -18.67 -3.04
CA PRO A 414 4.29 -17.99 -2.90
C PRO A 414 4.14 -16.47 -2.87
N ILE A 415 4.99 -15.82 -2.07
CA ILE A 415 5.17 -14.37 -2.11
C ILE A 415 6.09 -14.01 -3.28
N VAL A 416 5.71 -12.98 -4.04
CA VAL A 416 6.54 -12.41 -5.12
C VAL A 416 6.77 -10.95 -4.78
N ASN A 417 8.03 -10.54 -4.59
CA ASN A 417 8.38 -9.15 -4.27
C ASN A 417 8.94 -8.35 -5.45
N ALA A 418 9.49 -9.04 -6.47
CA ALA A 418 10.07 -8.42 -7.66
C ALA A 418 9.04 -7.50 -8.35
N LEU A 419 9.36 -6.19 -8.39
CA LEU A 419 8.39 -5.15 -8.71
C LEU A 419 7.78 -5.30 -10.12
N PHE A 420 8.62 -5.63 -11.11
CA PHE A 420 8.15 -5.75 -12.49
C PHE A 420 7.35 -7.02 -12.74
N ARG A 421 7.58 -8.10 -11.97
CA ARG A 421 6.73 -9.29 -12.01
C ARG A 421 5.33 -8.98 -11.47
N GLN A 422 5.25 -8.23 -10.37
CA GLN A 422 3.97 -7.78 -9.81
C GLN A 422 3.23 -6.84 -10.76
N ARG A 423 3.95 -5.90 -11.40
CA ARG A 423 3.37 -5.03 -12.43
C ARG A 423 2.83 -5.84 -13.60
N SER A 424 3.62 -6.78 -14.12
CA SER A 424 3.22 -7.67 -15.23
C SER A 424 1.95 -8.46 -14.89
N ALA A 425 1.77 -8.89 -13.64
CA ALA A 425 0.53 -9.55 -13.21
C ALA A 425 -0.70 -8.63 -13.36
N ILE A 426 -0.61 -7.37 -12.90
CA ILE A 426 -1.67 -6.37 -13.08
C ILE A 426 -1.95 -6.15 -14.57
N GLU A 427 -0.90 -5.87 -15.36
CA GLU A 427 -1.05 -5.60 -16.79
C GLU A 427 -1.72 -6.77 -17.54
N ASN A 428 -1.31 -8.00 -17.23
CA ASN A 428 -1.84 -9.19 -17.90
C ASN A 428 -3.29 -9.50 -17.51
N ILE A 429 -3.72 -9.18 -16.28
CA ILE A 429 -5.14 -9.26 -15.91
C ILE A 429 -5.96 -8.26 -16.72
N LEU A 430 -5.52 -7.01 -16.81
CA LEU A 430 -6.21 -5.98 -17.59
C LEU A 430 -6.28 -6.35 -19.08
N ARG A 431 -5.18 -6.89 -19.64
CA ARG A 431 -5.12 -7.39 -21.02
C ARG A 431 -6.08 -8.58 -21.24
N ALA A 432 -6.14 -9.53 -20.31
CA ALA A 432 -7.03 -10.68 -20.41
C ALA A 432 -8.51 -10.25 -20.47
N CYS A 433 -8.92 -9.25 -19.69
CA CYS A 433 -10.28 -8.69 -19.76
C CYS A 433 -10.61 -8.05 -21.12
N LEU A 434 -9.60 -7.63 -21.90
CA LEU A 434 -9.73 -7.13 -23.27
C LEU A 434 -9.53 -8.21 -24.35
N ALA A 435 -9.45 -9.49 -23.97
CA ALA A 435 -9.10 -10.61 -24.85
C ALA A 435 -7.73 -10.42 -25.56
N LEU A 436 -6.80 -9.70 -24.94
CA LEU A 436 -5.43 -9.56 -25.41
C LEU A 436 -4.53 -10.63 -24.74
N PRO A 437 -3.60 -11.25 -25.48
CA PRO A 437 -2.65 -12.19 -24.90
C PRO A 437 -1.67 -11.47 -23.96
N PRO A 438 -1.05 -12.19 -23.01
CA PRO A 438 0.02 -11.64 -22.19
C PRO A 438 1.16 -11.06 -23.02
N GLU A 439 1.76 -9.98 -22.54
CA GLU A 439 2.95 -9.41 -23.19
C GLU A 439 4.15 -10.35 -23.03
N ASN A 440 4.81 -10.67 -24.14
CA ASN A 440 5.91 -11.65 -24.16
C ASN A 440 7.27 -11.06 -24.53
N ASN A 441 7.31 -9.84 -25.10
CA ASN A 441 8.55 -9.16 -25.51
C ASN A 441 9.44 -9.96 -26.49
N ILE A 442 8.90 -11.00 -27.15
CA ILE A 442 9.69 -11.84 -28.07
C ILE A 442 10.05 -11.04 -29.31
N LEU A 443 9.15 -10.17 -29.80
CA LEU A 443 9.33 -9.34 -31.00
C LEU A 443 9.79 -10.16 -32.21
N LEU A 444 9.22 -11.37 -32.39
CA LEU A 444 9.66 -12.33 -33.40
C LEU A 444 9.53 -11.77 -34.83
N GLU A 445 8.53 -10.93 -35.05
CA GLU A 445 8.29 -10.19 -36.30
C GLU A 445 9.46 -9.29 -36.72
N HIS A 446 10.37 -8.95 -35.79
CA HIS A 446 11.60 -8.20 -36.03
C HIS A 446 12.85 -9.09 -36.07
N LYS A 447 12.75 -10.33 -35.60
CA LYS A 447 13.87 -11.28 -35.49
C LYS A 447 13.86 -12.33 -36.60
N VAL A 448 12.77 -12.45 -37.33
CA VAL A 448 12.61 -13.39 -38.45
C VAL A 448 12.10 -12.64 -39.67
N ASN A 449 12.76 -12.85 -40.82
CA ASN A 449 12.31 -12.27 -42.07
C ASN A 449 11.33 -13.21 -42.79
N PHE A 450 10.04 -13.05 -42.51
CA PHE A 450 8.99 -13.81 -43.17
C PHE A 450 8.68 -13.34 -44.61
N LYS A 451 9.36 -12.29 -45.13
CA LYS A 451 9.06 -11.72 -46.46
C LYS A 451 9.50 -12.56 -47.67
N ASN A 452 10.11 -13.73 -47.47
CA ASN A 452 10.55 -14.62 -48.55
C ASN A 452 9.86 -16.01 -48.55
N GLN A 453 8.70 -16.16 -47.90
CA GLN A 453 7.95 -17.42 -47.90
C GLN A 453 6.51 -17.22 -48.40
N VAL A 454 6.39 -16.91 -49.69
CA VAL A 454 5.19 -17.18 -50.50
C VAL A 454 5.65 -17.77 -51.83
#